data_AF-A0A522VIW7-F1
#
_entry.id   AF-A0A522VIW7-F1
#
_cell.length_a   1.000
_cell.length_b   1.000
_cell.length_c   1.000
_cell.angle_alpha   90.00
_cell.angle_beta   90.00
_cell.angle_gamma   90.00
#
_symmetry.space_group_name_H-M   'P 1'
#
loop_
_entity.id
_entity.type
_entity.pdbx_description
1 polymer ?
#
loop_
_entity_poly.entity_id
_entity_poly.type
_entity_poly.pdbx_seq_one_letter_code
_entity_poly.pdbx_strand_id
1 'polypeptide(L)'
;MIVPEHWLRSFCDPREDAAALAHGLTMAGLEVESCHPVAPACSGVVAAQVLSVERHPGADKLTVCSVDAGQGPLQVVCGAPNVRAGMKAPLATVGARLPGGLEIGQARVRGVDSHGMLCSARELGLSEDHTGLLELAADAPPGADIRQLLELDECIFDLKLTPNRADCLSVLGVAREVAALTRAPLNAPRIGPVAARIAEKLPVRIEAPDLCGRFSGRVVRGVNA
;
A
#
# COMPACT_ATOMS: atom_id res chain seq x y z
N MET A 1 -9.64 7.77 -14.50
CA MET A 1 -10.16 7.27 -13.21
C MET A 1 -9.28 6.10 -12.86
N ILE A 2 -8.62 6.16 -11.71
CA ILE A 2 -7.55 5.25 -11.35
C ILE A 2 -8.12 4.10 -10.50
N VAL A 3 -7.86 2.86 -10.90
CA VAL A 3 -8.35 1.64 -10.23
C VAL A 3 -7.20 0.65 -10.04
N PRO A 4 -6.80 0.34 -8.80
CA PRO A 4 -5.90 -0.77 -8.51
C PRO A 4 -6.54 -2.10 -8.91
N GLU A 5 -5.82 -2.91 -9.68
CA GLU A 5 -6.30 -4.18 -10.20
C GLU A 5 -6.65 -5.15 -9.08
N HIS A 6 -5.83 -5.25 -8.03
CA HIS A 6 -6.11 -6.20 -6.96
C HIS A 6 -7.37 -5.80 -6.19
N TRP A 7 -7.56 -4.50 -5.95
CA TRP A 7 -8.78 -4.01 -5.33
C TRP A 7 -10.00 -4.30 -6.20
N LEU A 8 -9.92 -4.14 -7.52
CA LEU A 8 -10.98 -4.53 -8.45
C LEU A 8 -11.29 -6.04 -8.38
N ARG A 9 -10.26 -6.88 -8.38
CA ARG A 9 -10.38 -8.35 -8.30
C ARG A 9 -10.98 -8.83 -6.98
N SER A 10 -10.79 -8.07 -5.90
CA SER A 10 -11.45 -8.38 -4.62
C SER A 10 -12.98 -8.33 -4.70
N PHE A 11 -13.53 -7.53 -5.64
CA PHE A 11 -14.96 -7.51 -5.94
C PHE A 11 -15.33 -8.48 -7.05
N CYS A 12 -14.51 -8.61 -8.10
CA CYS A 12 -14.83 -9.49 -9.23
C CYS A 12 -13.54 -9.98 -9.89
N ASP A 13 -13.23 -11.26 -9.74
CA ASP A 13 -12.03 -11.88 -10.33
C ASP A 13 -12.41 -12.80 -11.51
N PRO A 14 -12.22 -12.35 -12.76
CA PRO A 14 -12.53 -13.12 -13.95
C PRO A 14 -11.50 -14.19 -14.30
N ARG A 15 -10.40 -14.32 -13.53
CA ARG A 15 -9.28 -15.25 -13.82
C ARG A 15 -8.57 -14.98 -15.16
N GLU A 16 -8.70 -13.77 -15.70
CA GLU A 16 -7.96 -13.28 -16.86
C GLU A 16 -6.71 -12.50 -16.41
N ASP A 17 -5.71 -12.35 -17.27
CA ASP A 17 -4.56 -11.47 -16.99
C ASP A 17 -4.94 -9.98 -17.12
N ALA A 18 -4.08 -9.09 -16.64
CA ALA A 18 -4.33 -7.65 -16.61
C ALA A 18 -4.53 -7.06 -18.02
N ALA A 19 -3.83 -7.58 -19.03
CA ALA A 19 -3.90 -7.07 -20.39
C ALA A 19 -5.23 -7.45 -21.06
N ALA A 20 -5.68 -8.69 -20.88
CA ALA A 20 -6.98 -9.17 -21.35
C ALA A 20 -8.12 -8.40 -20.67
N LEU A 21 -8.04 -8.20 -19.35
CA LEU A 21 -9.03 -7.43 -18.60
C LEU A 21 -9.09 -5.98 -19.08
N ALA A 22 -7.94 -5.33 -19.27
CA ALA A 22 -7.86 -3.95 -19.76
C ALA A 22 -8.43 -3.82 -21.18
N HIS A 23 -8.14 -4.79 -22.05
CA HIS A 23 -8.70 -4.85 -23.39
C HIS A 23 -10.22 -5.03 -23.36
N GLY A 24 -10.73 -5.96 -22.53
CA GLY A 24 -12.16 -6.21 -22.37
C GLY A 24 -12.93 -4.97 -21.88
N LEU A 25 -12.39 -4.26 -20.89
CA LEU A 25 -12.93 -2.97 -20.42
C LEU A 25 -12.99 -1.93 -21.54
N THR A 26 -11.92 -1.80 -22.32
CA THR A 26 -11.86 -0.86 -23.45
C THR A 26 -12.91 -1.19 -24.51
N MET A 27 -13.06 -2.46 -24.87
CA MET A 27 -14.08 -2.92 -25.81
C MET A 27 -15.52 -2.72 -25.31
N ALA A 28 -15.72 -2.63 -23.99
CA ALA A 28 -16.98 -2.31 -23.35
C ALA A 28 -17.26 -0.79 -23.25
N GLY A 29 -16.38 0.06 -23.79
CA GLY A 29 -16.49 1.52 -23.73
C GLY A 29 -15.92 2.14 -22.46
N LEU A 30 -15.15 1.38 -21.67
CA LEU A 30 -14.36 1.87 -20.55
C LEU A 30 -12.88 1.87 -20.95
N GLU A 31 -12.49 2.85 -21.78
CA GLU A 31 -11.15 2.94 -22.36
C GLU A 31 -10.08 2.95 -21.25
N VAL A 32 -9.20 1.95 -21.25
CA VAL A 32 -8.02 1.92 -20.40
C VAL A 32 -6.90 2.66 -21.12
N GLU A 33 -6.64 3.89 -20.70
CA GLU A 33 -5.61 4.76 -21.28
C GLU A 33 -4.21 4.27 -20.92
N SER A 34 -4.04 3.76 -19.71
CA SER A 34 -2.79 3.14 -19.29
C SER A 34 -2.98 2.04 -18.27
N CYS A 35 -2.02 1.11 -18.26
CA CYS A 35 -1.87 0.06 -17.27
C CYS A 35 -0.40 0.06 -16.84
N HIS A 36 -0.14 0.44 -15.59
CA HIS A 36 1.24 0.57 -15.08
C HIS A 36 1.39 -0.06 -13.69
N PRO A 37 2.59 -0.55 -13.32
CA PRO A 37 2.82 -1.15 -12.00
C PRO A 37 2.56 -0.15 -10.87
N VAL A 38 2.03 -0.63 -9.73
CA VAL A 38 1.86 0.19 -8.51
C VAL A 38 3.20 0.63 -7.91
N ALA A 39 4.23 -0.21 -8.05
CA ALA A 39 5.55 0.03 -7.48
C ALA A 39 6.64 -0.31 -8.50
N PRO A 40 7.78 0.40 -8.49
CA PRO A 40 8.92 0.02 -9.31
C PRO A 40 9.45 -1.39 -8.96
N ALA A 41 10.19 -1.98 -9.90
CA ALA A 41 10.83 -3.28 -9.66
C ALA A 41 11.89 -3.17 -8.56
N CYS A 42 11.87 -4.13 -7.64
CA CYS A 42 12.90 -4.33 -6.62
C CYS A 42 13.06 -5.83 -6.33
N SER A 43 14.18 -6.24 -5.76
CA SER A 43 14.44 -7.65 -5.42
C SER A 43 15.34 -7.76 -4.19
N GLY A 44 15.21 -8.84 -3.42
CA GLY A 44 16.01 -9.06 -2.21
C GLY A 44 15.61 -8.15 -1.04
N VAL A 45 14.39 -7.64 -1.03
CA VAL A 45 13.85 -6.84 0.07
C VAL A 45 12.85 -7.69 0.84
N VAL A 46 13.12 -7.89 2.13
CA VAL A 46 12.30 -8.75 3.00
C VAL A 46 11.87 -8.00 4.25
N ALA A 47 10.79 -8.43 4.89
CA ALA A 47 10.40 -7.91 6.20
C ALA A 47 11.44 -8.33 7.26
N ALA A 48 11.89 -7.40 8.09
CA ALA A 48 12.79 -7.67 9.20
C ALA A 48 12.28 -7.04 10.49
N GLN A 49 12.55 -7.70 11.61
CA GLN A 49 12.27 -7.19 12.94
C GLN A 49 13.54 -6.60 13.56
N VAL A 50 13.47 -5.38 14.07
CA VAL A 50 14.55 -4.76 14.84
C VAL A 50 14.56 -5.37 16.24
N LEU A 51 15.62 -6.11 16.58
CA LEU A 51 15.81 -6.75 17.88
C LEU A 51 16.37 -5.78 18.92
N SER A 52 17.40 -5.02 18.54
CA SER A 52 18.06 -4.04 19.40
C SER A 52 18.54 -2.83 18.60
N VAL A 53 18.68 -1.69 19.27
CA VAL A 53 19.19 -0.44 18.70
C VAL A 53 20.20 0.16 19.67
N GLU A 54 21.43 0.34 19.21
CA GLU A 54 22.54 0.91 19.97
C GLU A 54 23.08 2.15 19.26
N ARG A 55 23.68 3.08 20.02
CA ARG A 55 24.31 4.26 19.41
C ARG A 55 25.59 3.86 18.68
N HIS A 56 25.79 4.43 17.50
CA HIS A 56 26.99 4.16 16.72
C HIS A 56 28.25 4.76 17.38
N PRO A 57 29.34 3.99 17.59
CA PRO A 57 30.53 4.45 18.34
C PRO A 57 31.29 5.59 17.65
N GLY A 58 31.19 5.69 16.31
CA GLY A 58 31.84 6.73 15.49
C GLY A 58 30.89 7.77 14.86
N ALA A 59 29.63 7.87 15.27
CA ALA A 59 28.67 8.84 14.69
C ALA A 59 27.44 9.11 15.56
N ASP A 60 27.18 10.39 15.84
CA ASP A 60 26.05 10.80 16.70
C ASP A 60 24.66 10.60 16.07
N LYS A 61 24.59 10.62 14.73
CA LYS A 61 23.33 10.51 13.97
C LYS A 61 23.04 9.10 13.45
N LEU A 62 23.89 8.12 13.77
CA LEU A 62 23.74 6.74 13.33
C LEU A 62 23.50 5.83 14.52
N THR A 63 22.80 4.74 14.24
CA THR A 63 22.52 3.67 15.17
C THR A 63 22.98 2.35 14.57
N VAL A 64 23.39 1.42 15.43
CA VAL A 64 23.72 0.05 15.07
C VAL A 64 22.54 -0.79 15.52
N CYS A 65 21.85 -1.41 14.56
CA CYS A 65 20.68 -2.22 14.80
C CYS A 65 21.02 -3.70 14.63
N SER A 66 20.57 -4.54 15.56
CA SER A 66 20.45 -5.98 15.31
C SER A 66 19.07 -6.25 14.76
N VAL A 67 18.97 -6.88 13.58
CA VAL A 67 17.70 -7.14 12.89
C VAL A 67 17.59 -8.63 12.55
N ASP A 68 16.39 -9.20 12.63
CA ASP A 68 16.11 -10.57 12.21
C ASP A 68 15.20 -10.57 10.98
N ALA A 69 15.66 -11.23 9.92
CA ALA A 69 14.93 -11.44 8.67
C ALA A 69 14.58 -12.92 8.46
N GLY A 70 14.41 -13.68 9.54
CA GLY A 70 14.05 -15.11 9.53
C GLY A 70 15.24 -16.07 9.42
N GLN A 71 16.47 -15.54 9.34
CA GLN A 71 17.71 -16.33 9.28
C GLN A 71 18.63 -16.07 10.49
N GLY A 72 18.13 -15.36 11.50
CA GLY A 72 18.90 -14.97 12.68
C GLY A 72 19.36 -13.50 12.62
N PRO A 73 20.03 -13.03 13.69
CA PRO A 73 20.38 -11.63 13.86
C PRO A 73 21.47 -11.20 12.87
N LEU A 74 21.21 -10.11 12.16
CA LEU A 74 22.11 -9.40 11.26
C LEU A 74 22.36 -7.99 11.80
N GLN A 75 23.59 -7.49 11.66
CA GLN A 75 23.93 -6.12 12.04
C GLN A 75 23.71 -5.18 10.87
N VAL A 76 22.95 -4.10 11.08
CA VAL A 76 22.68 -3.05 10.08
C VAL A 76 22.86 -1.68 10.71
N VAL A 77 23.56 -0.79 10.02
CA VAL A 77 23.70 0.61 10.45
C VAL A 77 22.53 1.41 9.88
N CYS A 78 21.80 2.13 10.72
CA CYS A 78 20.63 2.91 10.34
C CYS A 78 20.73 4.35 10.87
N GLY A 79 20.36 5.33 10.04
CA GLY A 79 20.29 6.75 10.41
C GLY A 79 18.87 7.29 10.56
N ALA A 80 17.85 6.46 10.41
CA ALA A 80 16.46 6.90 10.45
C ALA A 80 16.02 7.24 11.88
N PRO A 81 15.30 8.35 12.10
CA PRO A 81 14.95 8.81 13.44
C PRO A 81 13.88 7.96 14.14
N ASN A 82 13.13 7.16 13.39
CA ASN A 82 12.03 6.33 13.89
C ASN A 82 12.42 4.88 14.23
N VAL A 83 13.69 4.49 14.02
CA VAL A 83 14.16 3.12 14.30
C VAL A 83 14.12 2.84 15.80
N ARG A 84 13.51 1.71 16.17
CA ARG A 84 13.35 1.28 17.57
C ARG A 84 13.22 -0.24 17.67
N ALA A 85 13.62 -0.80 18.80
CA ALA A 85 13.45 -2.23 19.07
C ALA A 85 11.96 -2.63 19.00
N GLY A 86 11.69 -3.79 18.41
CA GLY A 86 10.35 -4.31 18.14
C GLY A 86 9.72 -3.81 16.83
N MET A 87 10.26 -2.77 16.20
CA MET A 87 9.78 -2.29 14.89
C MET A 87 9.97 -3.35 13.81
N LYS A 88 8.99 -3.48 12.92
CA LYS A 88 9.14 -4.23 11.67
C LYS A 88 9.30 -3.26 10.50
N ALA A 89 10.31 -3.49 9.66
CA ALA A 89 10.64 -2.64 8.54
C ALA A 89 11.18 -3.48 7.37
N PRO A 90 11.10 -2.99 6.13
CA PRO A 90 11.76 -3.63 5.00
C PRO A 90 13.28 -3.56 5.16
N LEU A 91 13.94 -4.69 4.94
CA LEU A 91 15.39 -4.84 4.89
C LEU A 91 15.77 -5.26 3.47
N ALA A 92 16.53 -4.40 2.79
CA ALA A 92 17.24 -4.80 1.58
C ALA A 92 18.50 -5.57 1.99
N THR A 93 18.53 -6.87 1.70
CA THR A 93 19.66 -7.74 2.05
C THR A 93 20.85 -7.51 1.13
N VAL A 94 22.02 -8.03 1.50
CA VAL A 94 23.16 -8.04 0.58
C VAL A 94 22.78 -8.79 -0.71
N GLY A 95 23.07 -8.18 -1.86
CA GLY A 95 22.65 -8.63 -3.20
C GLY A 95 21.31 -8.07 -3.67
N ALA A 96 20.56 -7.34 -2.82
CA ALA A 96 19.30 -6.73 -3.18
C ALA A 96 19.48 -5.62 -4.24
N ARG A 97 18.43 -5.43 -5.06
CA ARG A 97 18.35 -4.35 -6.06
C ARG A 97 17.15 -3.48 -5.75
N LEU A 98 17.40 -2.20 -5.49
CA LEU A 98 16.40 -1.19 -5.24
C LEU A 98 16.07 -0.39 -6.51
N PRO A 99 14.92 0.31 -6.55
CA PRO A 99 14.58 1.23 -7.62
C PRO A 99 15.70 2.23 -7.92
N GLY A 100 15.86 2.60 -9.19
CA GLY A 100 16.96 3.46 -9.63
C GLY A 100 18.31 2.76 -9.82
N GLY A 101 18.36 1.42 -9.68
CA GLY A 101 19.56 0.61 -9.98
C GLY A 101 20.55 0.50 -8.83
N LEU A 102 20.15 0.85 -7.61
CA LEU A 102 20.99 0.72 -6.42
C LEU A 102 21.11 -0.75 -6.00
N GLU A 103 22.33 -1.29 -6.04
CA GLU A 103 22.66 -2.62 -5.51
C GLU A 103 23.15 -2.52 -4.06
N ILE A 104 22.65 -3.41 -3.20
CA ILE A 104 23.04 -3.46 -1.79
C ILE A 104 24.20 -4.43 -1.60
N GLY A 105 25.33 -3.90 -1.14
CA GLY A 105 26.51 -4.69 -0.77
C GLY A 105 26.72 -4.71 0.74
N GLN A 106 27.63 -5.58 1.20
CA GLN A 106 28.19 -5.43 2.55
C GLN A 106 29.07 -4.18 2.56
N ALA A 107 28.80 -3.27 3.50
CA ALA A 107 29.52 -2.02 3.62
C ALA A 107 30.01 -1.81 5.05
N ARG A 108 31.13 -1.09 5.19
CA ARG A 108 31.63 -0.67 6.50
C ARG A 108 31.38 0.82 6.68
N VAL A 109 30.40 1.17 7.51
CA VAL A 109 30.00 2.56 7.77
C VAL A 109 30.75 3.03 9.01
N ARG A 110 31.70 3.96 8.82
CA ARG A 110 32.48 4.57 9.93
C ARG A 110 33.08 3.54 10.91
N GLY A 111 33.57 2.42 10.37
CA GLY A 111 34.25 1.38 11.14
C GLY A 111 33.36 0.22 11.62
N VAL A 112 32.04 0.32 11.48
CA VAL A 112 31.07 -0.72 11.83
C VAL A 112 30.52 -1.39 10.56
N ASP A 113 30.46 -2.72 10.56
CA ASP A 113 29.95 -3.48 9.41
C ASP A 113 28.42 -3.42 9.34
N SER A 114 27.87 -3.26 8.13
CA SER A 114 26.45 -3.25 7.83
C SER A 114 26.13 -4.30 6.78
N HIS A 115 25.26 -5.25 7.12
CA HIS A 115 24.87 -6.40 6.31
C HIS A 115 23.53 -6.17 5.59
N GLY A 116 23.35 -4.99 5.01
CA GLY A 116 22.12 -4.58 4.35
C GLY A 116 21.74 -3.14 4.69
N MET A 117 20.50 -2.79 4.34
CA MET A 117 19.94 -1.46 4.55
C MET A 117 18.45 -1.57 4.89
N LEU A 118 18.03 -0.95 5.99
CA LEU A 118 16.60 -0.77 6.29
C LEU A 118 16.03 0.33 5.38
N CYS A 119 14.86 0.11 4.79
CA CYS A 119 14.32 0.99 3.75
C CYS A 119 13.13 1.84 4.23
N SER A 120 13.09 3.06 3.71
CA SER A 120 11.95 3.97 3.69
C SER A 120 10.99 3.67 2.54
N ALA A 121 9.78 4.24 2.57
CA ALA A 121 8.84 4.15 1.47
C ALA A 121 9.39 4.80 0.18
N ARG A 122 10.17 5.88 0.32
CA ARG A 122 10.83 6.56 -0.81
C ARG A 122 11.90 5.72 -1.47
N GLU A 123 12.74 5.04 -0.70
CA GLU A 123 13.77 4.16 -1.28
C GLU A 123 13.16 2.96 -2.01
N LEU A 124 11.96 2.53 -1.62
CA LEU A 124 11.18 1.51 -2.33
C LEU A 124 10.34 2.06 -3.48
N GLY A 125 10.32 3.39 -3.68
CA GLY A 125 9.51 4.04 -4.72
C GLY A 125 8.00 3.97 -4.48
N LEU A 126 7.56 3.82 -3.23
CA LEU A 126 6.16 3.71 -2.83
C LEU A 126 5.51 5.04 -2.45
N SER A 127 6.32 6.01 -2.01
CA SER A 127 5.85 7.33 -1.55
C SER A 127 6.99 8.34 -1.59
N GLU A 128 6.67 9.63 -1.65
CA GLU A 128 7.64 10.73 -1.49
C GLU A 128 8.04 10.97 -0.02
N ASP A 129 7.43 10.24 0.92
CA ASP A 129 7.74 10.33 2.35
C ASP A 129 9.18 9.85 2.64
N HIS A 130 9.95 10.73 3.26
CA HIS A 130 11.35 10.53 3.66
C HIS A 130 11.57 10.80 5.15
N THR A 131 10.50 10.81 5.95
CA THR A 131 10.58 11.08 7.40
C THR A 131 11.29 9.96 8.18
N GLY A 132 11.31 8.74 7.64
CA GLY A 132 11.99 7.60 8.27
C GLY A 132 11.79 6.28 7.51
N LEU A 133 12.05 5.17 8.21
CA LEU A 133 11.80 3.82 7.70
C LEU A 133 10.31 3.56 7.50
N LEU A 134 9.97 2.71 6.53
CA LEU A 134 8.61 2.22 6.35
C LEU A 134 8.27 1.27 7.51
N GLU A 135 7.33 1.65 8.36
CA GLU A 135 6.86 0.80 9.45
C GLU A 135 5.83 -0.21 8.93
N LEU A 136 6.14 -1.50 9.10
CA LEU A 136 5.26 -2.61 8.72
C LEU A 136 4.33 -2.98 9.87
N ALA A 137 3.23 -3.67 9.53
CA ALA A 137 2.31 -4.21 10.51
C ALA A 137 3.03 -5.15 11.49
N ALA A 138 2.59 -5.16 12.76
CA ALA A 138 3.23 -5.91 13.83
C ALA A 138 3.21 -7.42 13.60
N ASP A 139 2.32 -7.93 12.77
CA ASP A 139 2.18 -9.33 12.38
C ASP A 139 2.99 -9.72 11.12
N ALA A 140 3.66 -8.77 10.46
CA ALA A 140 4.48 -9.05 9.27
C ALA A 140 5.57 -10.12 9.54
N PRO A 141 5.56 -11.28 8.87
CA PRO A 141 6.50 -12.35 9.18
C PRO A 141 7.94 -11.98 8.75
N PRO A 142 8.95 -12.07 9.64
CA PRO A 142 10.35 -11.87 9.26
C PRO A 142 10.77 -12.81 8.11
N GLY A 143 11.48 -12.26 7.13
CA GLY A 143 11.93 -12.97 5.94
C GLY A 143 10.93 -13.03 4.79
N ALA A 144 9.68 -12.58 5.00
CA ALA A 144 8.72 -12.50 3.90
C ALA A 144 9.11 -11.43 2.88
N ASP A 145 8.96 -11.75 1.60
CA ASP A 145 9.23 -10.83 0.50
C ASP A 145 8.30 -9.61 0.59
N ILE A 146 8.87 -8.41 0.49
CA ILE A 146 8.09 -7.17 0.68
C ILE A 146 7.05 -6.96 -0.43
N ARG A 147 7.32 -7.44 -1.65
CA ARG A 147 6.40 -7.29 -2.78
C ARG A 147 5.18 -8.18 -2.61
N GLN A 148 5.38 -9.38 -2.07
CA GLN A 148 4.27 -10.26 -1.71
C GLN A 148 3.50 -9.72 -0.51
N LEU A 149 4.21 -9.27 0.54
CA LEU A 149 3.60 -8.79 1.78
C LEU A 149 2.72 -7.55 1.58
N LEU A 150 3.14 -6.64 0.71
CA LEU A 150 2.43 -5.39 0.41
C LEU A 150 1.66 -5.44 -0.92
N GLU A 151 1.57 -6.62 -1.54
CA GLU A 151 0.85 -6.85 -2.81
C GLU A 151 1.29 -5.92 -3.95
N LEU A 152 2.60 -5.63 -4.04
CA LEU A 152 3.19 -4.66 -4.97
C LEU A 152 3.30 -5.16 -6.43
N ASP A 153 3.01 -6.43 -6.67
CA ASP A 153 2.97 -7.04 -8.00
C ASP A 153 1.58 -6.89 -8.63
N GLU A 154 0.98 -5.70 -8.52
CA GLU A 154 -0.27 -5.33 -9.18
C GLU A 154 -0.09 -4.19 -10.17
N CYS A 155 -1.08 -4.05 -11.06
CA CYS A 155 -1.19 -2.94 -11.97
C CYS A 155 -2.29 -1.97 -11.54
N ILE A 156 -2.11 -0.73 -11.97
CA ILE A 156 -3.09 0.34 -11.85
C ILE A 156 -3.67 0.59 -13.25
N PHE A 157 -4.99 0.51 -13.37
CA PHE A 157 -5.71 0.90 -14.58
C PHE A 157 -6.09 2.38 -14.50
N ASP A 158 -5.77 3.15 -15.54
CA ASP A 158 -6.33 4.49 -15.72
C ASP A 158 -7.42 4.47 -16.79
N LEU A 159 -8.66 4.67 -16.36
CA LEU A 159 -9.87 4.60 -17.17
C LEU A 159 -10.31 5.99 -17.62
N LYS A 160 -10.40 6.20 -18.93
CA LYS A 160 -10.97 7.40 -19.53
C LYS A 160 -12.48 7.24 -19.69
N LEU A 161 -13.21 7.67 -18.67
CA LEU A 161 -14.67 7.54 -18.64
C LEU A 161 -15.36 8.62 -19.47
N THR A 162 -16.34 8.21 -20.28
CA THR A 162 -17.25 9.13 -20.95
C THR A 162 -18.34 9.64 -19.99
N PRO A 163 -18.94 10.83 -20.21
CA PRO A 163 -19.88 11.44 -19.27
C PRO A 163 -21.14 10.62 -18.95
N ASN A 164 -21.52 9.68 -19.82
CA ASN A 164 -22.67 8.80 -19.62
C ASN A 164 -22.40 7.65 -18.62
N ARG A 165 -21.15 7.43 -18.18
CA ARG A 165 -20.74 6.32 -17.31
C ARG A 165 -20.47 6.75 -15.87
N ALA A 166 -21.38 7.55 -15.30
CA ALA A 166 -21.24 8.03 -13.92
C ALA A 166 -21.23 6.89 -12.88
N ASP A 167 -21.85 5.75 -13.20
CA ASP A 167 -21.83 4.51 -12.43
C ASP A 167 -20.40 3.96 -12.23
N CYS A 168 -19.53 4.15 -13.22
CA CYS A 168 -18.15 3.68 -13.20
C CYS A 168 -17.20 4.58 -12.43
N LEU A 169 -17.64 5.68 -11.82
CA LEU A 169 -16.79 6.54 -10.96
C LEU A 169 -16.48 5.91 -9.58
N SER A 170 -16.55 4.59 -9.47
CA SER A 170 -16.21 3.83 -8.26
C SER A 170 -15.67 2.44 -8.63
N VAL A 171 -14.81 1.87 -7.79
CA VAL A 171 -14.29 0.50 -8.00
C VAL A 171 -15.41 -0.52 -8.08
N LEU A 172 -16.45 -0.39 -7.25
CA LEU A 172 -17.64 -1.25 -7.32
C LEU A 172 -18.41 -1.10 -8.64
N GLY A 173 -18.47 0.11 -9.21
CA GLY A 173 -19.07 0.35 -10.51
C GLY A 173 -18.33 -0.37 -11.64
N VAL A 174 -17.00 -0.20 -11.67
CA VAL A 174 -16.14 -0.91 -12.63
C VAL A 174 -16.22 -2.42 -12.42
N ALA A 175 -16.20 -2.91 -11.17
CA ALA A 175 -16.35 -4.33 -10.87
C ALA A 175 -17.67 -4.92 -11.36
N ARG A 176 -18.76 -4.15 -11.32
CA ARG A 176 -20.06 -4.57 -11.86
C ARG A 176 -20.00 -4.75 -13.38
N GLU A 177 -19.27 -3.88 -14.07
CA GLU A 177 -19.06 -4.01 -15.52
C GLU A 177 -18.21 -5.22 -15.86
N VAL A 178 -17.11 -5.44 -15.12
CA VAL A 178 -16.31 -6.66 -15.26
C VAL A 178 -17.18 -7.91 -15.07
N ALA A 179 -18.02 -7.94 -14.02
CA ALA A 179 -18.93 -9.05 -13.76
C ALA A 179 -19.94 -9.26 -14.90
N ALA A 180 -20.48 -8.18 -15.48
CA ALA A 180 -21.41 -8.25 -16.59
C ALA A 180 -20.75 -8.78 -17.88
N LEU A 181 -19.51 -8.36 -18.15
CA LEU A 181 -18.73 -8.77 -19.34
C LEU A 181 -18.26 -10.22 -19.26
N THR A 182 -17.73 -10.61 -18.11
CA THR A 182 -17.01 -11.90 -17.92
C THR A 182 -17.91 -13.00 -17.35
N ARG A 183 -19.09 -12.62 -16.82
CA ARG A 183 -19.97 -13.49 -16.02
C ARG A 183 -19.33 -14.02 -14.74
N ALA A 184 -18.21 -13.45 -14.31
CA ALA A 184 -17.62 -13.72 -13.01
C ALA A 184 -18.51 -13.18 -11.88
N PRO A 185 -18.52 -13.83 -10.70
CA PRO A 185 -19.35 -13.41 -9.60
C PRO A 185 -18.90 -12.06 -9.02
N LEU A 186 -19.86 -11.17 -8.76
CA LEU A 186 -19.64 -9.91 -8.04
C LEU A 186 -19.76 -10.13 -6.52
N ASN A 187 -18.64 -10.02 -5.83
CA ASN A 187 -18.50 -10.08 -4.37
C ASN A 187 -18.55 -8.67 -3.77
N ALA A 188 -19.74 -8.07 -3.71
CA ALA A 188 -19.92 -6.77 -3.07
C ALA A 188 -19.77 -6.89 -1.52
N PRO A 189 -19.08 -5.93 -0.86
CA PRO A 189 -18.92 -5.94 0.59
C PRO A 189 -20.26 -5.76 1.28
N ARG A 190 -20.49 -6.54 2.33
CA ARG A 190 -21.70 -6.44 3.16
C ARG A 190 -21.53 -5.28 4.15
N ILE A 191 -22.18 -4.16 3.89
CA ILE A 191 -22.16 -2.99 4.76
C ILE A 191 -23.40 -3.03 5.67
N GLY A 192 -23.22 -3.46 6.91
CA GLY A 192 -24.28 -3.49 7.92
C GLY A 192 -24.54 -2.13 8.57
N PRO A 193 -25.75 -1.90 9.12
CA PRO A 193 -26.03 -0.69 9.87
C PRO A 193 -25.23 -0.65 11.18
N VAL A 194 -24.62 0.51 11.46
CA VAL A 194 -23.94 0.76 12.74
C VAL A 194 -24.93 1.38 13.72
N ALA A 195 -25.24 0.68 14.81
CA ALA A 195 -26.15 1.17 15.85
C ALA A 195 -25.65 2.49 16.46
N ALA A 196 -26.57 3.43 16.72
CA ALA A 196 -26.25 4.67 17.41
C ALA A 196 -25.97 4.41 18.88
N ARG A 197 -24.84 4.93 19.39
CA ARG A 197 -24.46 4.85 20.81
C ARG A 197 -24.72 6.14 21.58
N ILE A 198 -24.98 7.23 20.85
CA ILE A 198 -25.32 8.54 21.38
C ILE A 198 -26.60 9.03 20.71
N ALA A 199 -27.40 9.80 21.45
CA ALA A 199 -28.65 10.36 20.95
C ALA A 199 -28.47 11.73 20.28
N GLU A 200 -27.26 12.32 20.37
CA GLU A 200 -26.95 13.65 19.86
C GLU A 200 -27.21 13.76 18.35
N LYS A 201 -27.87 14.85 17.95
CA LYS A 201 -28.17 15.21 16.57
C LYS A 201 -28.02 16.71 16.40
N LEU A 202 -27.63 17.13 15.20
CA LEU A 202 -27.68 18.53 14.79
C LEU A 202 -28.91 18.76 13.90
N PRO A 203 -29.60 19.90 14.03
CA PRO A 203 -30.70 20.24 13.14
C PRO A 203 -30.16 20.39 11.71
N VAL A 204 -30.86 19.80 10.75
CA VAL A 204 -30.57 19.90 9.31
C VAL A 204 -31.82 20.35 8.59
N ARG A 205 -31.68 21.35 7.73
CA ARG A 205 -32.74 21.84 6.84
C ARG A 205 -32.19 21.87 5.41
N ILE A 206 -32.94 21.28 4.49
CA ILE A 206 -32.66 21.38 3.04
C ILE A 206 -33.48 22.56 2.52
N GLU A 207 -32.81 23.65 2.14
CA GLU A 207 -33.48 24.88 1.66
C GLU A 207 -33.84 24.82 0.18
N ALA A 208 -33.07 24.07 -0.62
CA ALA A 208 -33.29 23.83 -2.05
C ALA A 208 -33.49 22.33 -2.34
N PRO A 209 -34.70 21.77 -2.07
CA PRO A 209 -34.95 20.33 -2.20
C PRO A 209 -34.92 19.83 -3.65
N ASP A 210 -35.07 20.73 -4.63
CA ASP A 210 -34.92 20.46 -6.07
C ASP A 210 -33.46 20.19 -6.45
N LEU A 211 -32.50 20.82 -5.76
CA LEU A 211 -31.06 20.62 -5.99
C LEU A 211 -30.46 19.52 -5.09
N CYS A 212 -31.08 19.26 -3.93
CA CYS A 212 -30.61 18.26 -2.96
C CYS A 212 -31.76 17.34 -2.53
N GLY A 213 -31.98 16.26 -3.29
CA GLY A 213 -33.04 15.30 -3.00
C GLY A 213 -32.82 14.46 -1.72
N ARG A 214 -31.58 14.38 -1.21
CA ARG A 214 -31.25 13.65 0.01
C ARG A 214 -29.96 14.16 0.66
N PHE A 215 -30.02 14.42 1.96
CA PHE A 215 -28.86 14.69 2.81
C PHE A 215 -28.83 13.70 3.99
N SER A 216 -27.65 13.32 4.47
CA SER A 216 -27.50 12.46 5.64
C SER A 216 -26.33 12.97 6.49
N GLY A 217 -26.60 13.27 7.76
CA GLY A 217 -25.61 13.69 8.74
C GLY A 217 -25.55 12.72 9.92
N ARG A 218 -24.36 12.52 10.50
CA ARG A 218 -24.15 11.66 11.67
C ARG A 218 -23.14 12.29 12.61
N VAL A 219 -23.51 12.43 13.88
CA VAL A 219 -22.58 12.91 14.92
C VAL A 219 -21.72 11.75 15.40
N VAL A 220 -20.40 11.98 15.43
CA VAL A 220 -19.40 11.05 16.00
C VAL A 220 -18.56 11.86 16.99
N ARG A 221 -18.53 11.44 18.26
CA ARG A 221 -17.82 12.12 19.36
C ARG A 221 -16.64 11.28 19.85
N GLY A 222 -15.61 11.94 20.36
CA GLY A 222 -14.46 11.28 20.99
C GLY A 222 -13.53 10.54 20.02
N VAL A 223 -13.38 11.05 18.80
CA VAL A 223 -12.40 10.51 17.84
C VAL A 223 -11.00 10.90 18.28
N ASN A 224 -10.08 9.95 18.35
CA ASN A 224 -8.66 10.22 18.50
C ASN A 224 -8.10 10.51 17.10
N ALA A 225 -7.84 11.78 16.81
CA ALA A 225 -7.36 12.25 15.51
C ALA A 225 -5.83 12.27 15.45
#